data_AF-A0A936LK08-F1
#
_entry.id   AF-A0A936LK08-F1
#
_cell.length_a   1.000
_cell.length_b   1.000
_cell.length_c   1.000
_cell.angle_alpha   90.00
_cell.angle_beta   90.00
_cell.angle_gamma   90.00
#
_symmetry.space_group_name_H-M   'P 1'
#
loop_
_entity.id
_entity.type
_entity.pdbx_description
1 polymer ?
#
loop_
_entity_poly.entity_id
_entity_poly.type
_entity_poly.pdbx_seq_one_letter_code
_entity_poly.pdbx_strand_id
1 'polypeptide(L)'
;MSSKLQQASLVVTGLIAGVFISLNFSASANKDAISSALPIEELRSFADVYNAIKQGYVEPVDDKKLITHAISGMLANLDPHSAYLDPDSFKDLQVSTQGEFGGLGIEVGMEDGFVKVVSPIEDTPAFRAGLKPGDLVIKLDDTPVKGLTLTDAVKKMRGKPKTQIRLTIVRKGEAKPFEVTLTREKIKVQSVKSKLLENGYGYLRVTQFQEETAPDVVKHLDKLAKADKEAKGEGIKGLVLDLRNDPGGLLNGAVGVSAAFLPPQTLVTSTDGRTEDAKRRYVASPEDYQRGNKEDIMKGLPAWARTTPMVVLVNGGSASASEIVAGALQDHKRAIVMGTQTFGKGSVQTVLPLSNNAAIKLTTARYFTPSGRSIQAKGITPDIVVEESANGGSRERVREADLERHLGGENEKAGEPAAKPQTKKDEKKGKDDAEDSPHAPLEFASKKDYQLNQAVNLLKAWQIIKR
;
A
#
# COMPACT_ATOMS: atom_id res chain seq x y z
N MET A 1 -71.11 -0.46 25.17
CA MET A 1 -70.63 0.89 24.77
C MET A 1 -69.13 0.94 24.39
N SER A 2 -68.38 -0.16 24.45
CA SER A 2 -66.91 -0.18 24.18
C SER A 2 -66.54 -0.14 22.67
N SER A 3 -67.32 -0.74 21.77
CA SER A 3 -66.89 -0.86 20.35
C SER A 3 -66.98 0.44 19.55
N LYS A 4 -67.96 1.31 19.84
CA LYS A 4 -68.12 2.59 19.14
C LYS A 4 -67.01 3.59 19.49
N LEU A 5 -66.51 3.55 20.73
CA LEU A 5 -65.37 4.36 21.18
C LEU A 5 -64.05 3.90 20.56
N GLN A 6 -63.85 2.59 20.39
CA GLN A 6 -62.67 2.05 19.70
C GLN A 6 -62.69 2.36 18.20
N GLN A 7 -63.84 2.27 17.54
CA GLN A 7 -63.99 2.65 16.14
C GLN A 7 -63.79 4.17 15.93
N ALA A 8 -64.31 5.00 16.82
CA ALA A 8 -64.07 6.45 16.78
C ALA A 8 -62.59 6.78 17.00
N SER A 9 -61.92 6.10 17.95
CA SER A 9 -60.48 6.25 18.20
C SER A 9 -59.63 5.88 16.97
N LEU A 10 -59.95 4.78 16.29
CA LEU A 10 -59.25 4.35 15.09
C LEU A 10 -59.44 5.33 13.92
N VAL A 11 -60.65 5.87 13.74
CA VAL A 11 -60.93 6.88 12.70
C VAL A 11 -60.21 8.19 13.00
N VAL A 12 -60.19 8.65 14.25
CA VAL A 12 -59.48 9.86 14.67
C VAL A 12 -57.96 9.67 14.51
N THR A 13 -57.42 8.52 14.90
CA THR A 13 -55.99 8.21 14.74
C THR A 13 -55.58 8.13 13.26
N GLY A 14 -56.43 7.53 12.42
CA GLY A 14 -56.24 7.48 10.97
C GLY A 14 -56.30 8.86 10.31
N LEU A 15 -57.21 9.73 10.75
CA LEU A 15 -57.31 11.12 10.30
C LEU A 15 -56.07 11.94 10.70
N ILE A 16 -55.59 11.78 11.94
CA ILE A 16 -54.37 12.46 12.41
C ILE A 16 -53.14 11.98 11.62
N ALA A 17 -52.97 10.66 11.43
CA ALA A 17 -51.89 10.11 10.63
C ALA A 17 -51.96 10.54 9.15
N GLY A 18 -53.17 10.59 8.58
CA GLY A 18 -53.40 11.08 7.23
C GLY A 18 -53.05 12.56 7.05
N VAL A 19 -53.37 13.41 8.04
CA VAL A 19 -52.98 14.83 8.05
C VAL A 19 -51.47 15.00 8.21
N PHE A 20 -50.80 14.18 9.01
CA PHE A 20 -49.33 14.19 9.11
C PHE A 20 -48.61 13.72 7.84
N ILE A 21 -49.23 12.86 7.03
CA ILE A 21 -48.68 12.41 5.73
C ILE A 21 -48.96 13.44 4.62
N SER A 22 -50.09 14.15 4.67
CA SER A 22 -50.50 15.10 3.63
C SER A 22 -49.99 16.53 3.86
N LEU A 23 -49.74 16.92 5.11
CA LEU A 23 -48.80 17.99 5.41
C LEU A 23 -47.42 17.46 5.07
N ASN A 24 -46.93 17.81 3.87
CA ASN A 24 -45.52 17.70 3.52
C ASN A 24 -44.71 18.57 4.48
N PHE A 25 -44.54 18.11 5.73
CA PHE A 25 -43.41 18.51 6.53
C PHE A 25 -42.22 18.09 5.68
N SER A 26 -41.70 19.05 4.92
CA SER A 26 -40.33 19.00 4.46
C SER A 26 -39.56 18.68 5.71
N ALA A 27 -39.12 17.43 5.84
CA ALA A 27 -38.08 17.11 6.77
C ALA A 27 -36.97 18.08 6.37
N SER A 28 -36.77 19.12 7.18
CA SER A 28 -35.57 19.93 7.13
C SER A 28 -34.45 18.98 7.53
N ALA A 29 -34.06 18.12 6.58
CA ALA A 29 -32.71 17.63 6.51
C ALA A 29 -31.88 18.90 6.55
N ASN A 30 -31.18 19.09 7.66
CA ASN A 30 -30.40 20.28 7.91
C ASN A 30 -29.37 20.35 6.76
N LYS A 31 -29.71 21.13 5.73
CA LYS A 31 -28.92 21.36 4.52
C LYS A 31 -27.88 22.45 4.77
N ASP A 32 -27.49 22.62 6.03
CA ASP A 32 -26.49 23.58 6.47
C ASP A 32 -25.05 23.08 6.27
N ALA A 33 -24.87 21.88 5.71
CA ALA A 33 -23.57 21.41 5.24
C ALA A 33 -23.51 21.50 3.71
N ILE A 34 -22.74 22.48 3.21
CA ILE A 34 -22.49 22.84 1.80
C ILE A 34 -23.45 23.93 1.26
N SER A 35 -23.45 25.08 1.91
CA SER A 35 -23.62 26.37 1.23
C SER A 35 -22.25 27.06 1.14
N SER A 36 -21.36 26.52 0.30
CA SER A 36 -20.49 27.43 -0.46
C SER A 36 -21.21 27.60 -1.79
N ALA A 37 -21.78 28.79 -2.02
CA ALA A 37 -22.24 29.13 -3.36
C ALA A 37 -21.10 28.86 -4.34
N LEU A 38 -21.42 28.32 -5.53
CA LEU A 38 -20.40 28.12 -6.56
C LEU A 38 -19.65 29.44 -6.76
N PRO A 39 -18.32 29.43 -6.80
CA PRO A 39 -17.52 30.65 -6.93
C PRO A 39 -17.64 31.15 -8.38
N ILE A 40 -18.73 31.86 -8.69
CA ILE A 40 -19.12 32.21 -10.06
C ILE A 40 -18.07 33.10 -10.74
N GLU A 41 -17.45 34.01 -9.99
CA GLU A 41 -16.42 34.92 -10.52
C GLU A 41 -15.13 34.18 -10.88
N GLU A 42 -14.70 33.24 -10.03
CA GLU A 42 -13.52 32.41 -10.26
C GLU A 42 -13.77 31.40 -11.37
N LEU A 43 -14.98 30.82 -11.46
CA LEU A 43 -15.37 29.95 -12.57
C LEU A 43 -15.42 30.71 -13.90
N ARG A 44 -15.87 31.96 -13.88
CA ARG A 44 -15.82 32.84 -15.06
C ARG A 44 -14.38 33.14 -15.46
N SER A 45 -13.54 33.50 -14.50
CA SER A 45 -12.12 33.74 -14.73
C SER A 45 -11.42 32.51 -15.31
N PHE A 46 -11.74 31.31 -14.79
CA PHE A 46 -11.25 30.05 -15.34
C PHE A 46 -11.68 29.86 -16.81
N ALA A 47 -12.94 30.13 -17.13
CA ALA A 47 -13.46 30.04 -18.50
C ALA A 47 -12.81 31.08 -19.43
N ASP A 48 -12.57 32.30 -18.95
CA ASP A 48 -11.93 33.38 -19.71
C ASP A 48 -10.47 33.00 -20.05
N VAL A 49 -9.72 32.46 -19.09
CA VAL A 49 -8.35 31.95 -19.31
C VAL A 49 -8.35 30.79 -20.30
N TYR A 50 -9.28 29.83 -20.13
CA TYR A 50 -9.43 28.71 -21.05
C TYR A 50 -9.67 29.19 -22.50
N ASN A 51 -10.58 30.14 -22.68
CA ASN A 51 -10.91 30.71 -23.99
C ASN A 51 -9.73 31.50 -24.59
N ALA A 52 -9.01 32.28 -23.77
CA ALA A 52 -7.83 33.01 -24.21
C ALA A 52 -6.74 32.07 -24.76
N ILE A 53 -6.51 30.92 -24.12
CA ILE A 53 -5.59 29.89 -24.62
C ILE A 53 -6.09 29.32 -25.95
N LYS A 54 -7.38 28.95 -26.05
CA LYS A 54 -7.96 28.37 -27.26
C LYS A 54 -7.92 29.30 -28.47
N GLN A 55 -8.00 30.62 -28.26
CA GLN A 55 -8.00 31.61 -29.34
C GLN A 55 -6.60 32.15 -29.65
N GLY A 56 -5.73 32.28 -28.64
CA GLY A 56 -4.47 33.01 -28.74
C GLY A 56 -3.20 32.15 -28.74
N TYR A 57 -3.27 30.86 -28.39
CA TYR A 57 -2.09 30.00 -28.43
C TYR A 57 -1.73 29.66 -29.89
N VAL A 58 -0.44 29.70 -30.21
CA VAL A 58 0.09 29.60 -31.57
C VAL A 58 -0.18 28.23 -32.23
N GLU A 59 -0.40 27.19 -31.43
CA GLU A 59 -0.74 25.84 -31.90
C GLU A 59 -2.14 25.40 -31.42
N PRO A 60 -2.86 24.55 -32.17
CA PRO A 60 -4.11 23.98 -31.68
C PRO A 60 -3.90 23.12 -30.43
N VAL A 61 -4.65 23.41 -29.37
CA VAL A 61 -4.64 22.62 -28.12
C VAL A 61 -5.91 21.78 -28.02
N ASP A 62 -5.75 20.51 -27.66
CA ASP A 62 -6.86 19.59 -27.39
C ASP A 62 -7.56 19.92 -26.06
N ASP A 63 -8.90 19.97 -26.09
CA ASP A 63 -9.72 20.37 -24.93
C ASP A 63 -9.55 19.40 -23.77
N LYS A 64 -9.49 18.09 -24.05
CA LYS A 64 -9.34 17.06 -23.03
C LYS A 64 -7.99 17.21 -22.32
N LYS A 65 -6.90 17.42 -23.05
CA LYS A 65 -5.57 17.69 -22.47
C LYS A 65 -5.58 18.93 -21.57
N LEU A 66 -6.16 20.04 -22.03
CA LEU A 66 -6.16 21.29 -21.28
C LEU A 66 -6.95 21.16 -19.97
N ILE A 67 -8.13 20.55 -20.01
CA ILE A 67 -8.94 20.26 -18.81
C ILE A 67 -8.24 19.27 -17.88
N THR A 68 -7.62 18.20 -18.40
CA THR A 68 -6.86 17.25 -17.58
C THR A 68 -5.68 17.94 -16.87
N HIS A 69 -4.96 18.84 -17.53
CA HIS A 69 -3.88 19.60 -16.90
C HIS A 69 -4.40 20.55 -15.82
N ALA A 70 -5.54 21.22 -16.05
CA ALA A 70 -6.17 22.05 -15.03
C ALA A 70 -6.55 21.23 -13.77
N ILE A 71 -7.21 20.08 -13.95
CA ILE A 71 -7.59 19.19 -12.84
C ILE A 71 -6.36 18.67 -12.09
N SER A 72 -5.33 18.25 -12.84
CA SER A 72 -4.08 17.76 -12.24
C SER A 72 -3.38 18.86 -11.44
N GLY A 73 -3.37 20.09 -11.94
CA GLY A 73 -2.82 21.26 -11.26
C GLY A 73 -3.56 21.59 -9.96
N MET A 74 -4.89 21.48 -9.93
CA MET A 74 -5.66 21.68 -8.69
C MET A 74 -5.25 20.72 -7.58
N LEU A 75 -5.05 19.43 -7.92
CA LEU A 75 -4.75 18.39 -6.93
C LEU A 75 -3.28 18.39 -6.50
N ALA A 76 -2.34 18.61 -7.43
CA ALA A 76 -0.90 18.65 -7.14
C ALA A 76 -0.47 19.81 -6.22
N ASN A 77 -1.34 20.82 -6.06
CA ASN A 77 -1.11 21.94 -5.15
C ASN A 77 -1.72 21.73 -3.75
N LEU A 78 -2.43 20.63 -3.49
CA LEU A 78 -3.00 20.32 -2.17
C LEU A 78 -1.95 19.69 -1.24
N ASP A 79 -1.40 18.56 -1.67
CA ASP A 79 -0.44 17.74 -0.92
C ASP A 79 0.24 16.74 -1.89
N PRO A 80 1.38 16.11 -1.55
CA PRO A 80 2.10 15.19 -2.45
C PRO A 80 1.39 13.86 -2.72
N HIS A 81 0.28 13.57 -2.02
CA HIS A 81 -0.47 12.32 -2.11
C HIS A 81 -1.80 12.48 -2.88
N SER A 82 -2.30 13.70 -3.05
CA SER A 82 -3.52 14.00 -3.79
C SER A 82 -3.24 14.11 -5.30
N ALA A 83 -3.96 13.35 -6.12
CA ALA A 83 -3.69 13.27 -7.56
C ALA A 83 -4.93 12.94 -8.40
N TYR A 84 -4.97 13.48 -9.61
CA TYR A 84 -5.85 13.01 -10.67
C TYR A 84 -5.26 11.72 -11.23
N LEU A 85 -6.07 10.67 -11.29
CA LEU A 85 -5.71 9.41 -11.90
C LEU A 85 -6.45 9.30 -13.22
N ASP A 86 -5.74 9.48 -14.32
CA ASP A 86 -6.27 9.14 -15.64
C ASP A 86 -6.58 7.63 -15.73
N PRO A 87 -7.23 7.15 -16.81
CA PRO A 87 -7.63 5.74 -16.88
C PRO A 87 -6.49 4.72 -16.76
N ASP A 88 -5.30 5.07 -17.25
CA ASP A 88 -4.12 4.21 -17.13
C ASP A 88 -3.63 4.18 -15.68
N SER A 89 -3.47 5.36 -15.06
CA SER A 89 -3.01 5.52 -13.68
C SER A 89 -3.99 4.91 -12.66
N PHE A 90 -5.30 5.02 -12.90
CA PHE A 90 -6.32 4.42 -12.06
C PHE A 90 -6.28 2.89 -12.16
N LYS A 91 -6.08 2.35 -13.36
CA LYS A 91 -5.91 0.92 -13.58
C LYS A 91 -4.63 0.38 -12.94
N ASP A 92 -3.53 1.11 -13.03
CA ASP A 92 -2.27 0.74 -12.38
C ASP A 92 -2.41 0.74 -10.85
N LEU A 93 -3.13 1.72 -10.28
CA LEU A 93 -3.46 1.72 -8.86
C LEU A 93 -4.28 0.48 -8.48
N GLN A 94 -5.32 0.13 -9.25
CA GLN A 94 -6.14 -1.06 -9.01
C GLN A 94 -5.30 -2.34 -9.02
N VAL A 95 -4.43 -2.50 -10.02
CA VAL A 95 -3.49 -3.62 -10.11
C VAL A 95 -2.59 -3.68 -8.88
N SER A 96 -2.02 -2.56 -8.46
CA SER A 96 -1.15 -2.50 -7.28
C SER A 96 -1.89 -2.88 -5.99
N THR A 97 -3.17 -2.51 -5.85
CA THR A 97 -3.95 -2.82 -4.63
C THR A 97 -4.50 -4.25 -4.63
N GLN A 98 -4.89 -4.76 -5.79
CA GLN A 98 -5.37 -6.15 -5.92
C GLN A 98 -4.22 -7.14 -5.82
N GLY A 99 -2.99 -6.72 -6.12
CA GLY A 99 -1.82 -7.60 -6.12
C GLY A 99 -1.79 -8.56 -7.30
N GLU A 100 -2.58 -8.29 -8.33
CA GLU A 100 -2.73 -9.17 -9.48
C GLU A 100 -2.96 -8.39 -10.77
N PHE A 101 -2.44 -8.92 -11.87
CA PHE A 101 -2.62 -8.32 -13.19
C PHE A 101 -2.70 -9.38 -14.27
N GLY A 102 -3.34 -9.03 -15.39
CA GLY A 102 -3.29 -9.84 -16.60
C GLY A 102 -1.94 -9.69 -17.31
N GLY A 103 -1.18 -10.76 -17.44
CA GLY A 103 0.16 -10.72 -18.01
C GLY A 103 0.77 -12.10 -18.24
N LEU A 104 2.09 -12.11 -18.44
CA LEU A 104 2.85 -13.29 -18.87
C LEU A 104 3.61 -13.96 -17.73
N GLY A 105 3.79 -13.25 -16.60
CA GLY A 105 4.55 -13.71 -15.45
C GLY A 105 6.06 -13.67 -15.68
N ILE A 106 6.58 -12.56 -16.19
CA ILE A 106 8.01 -12.38 -16.49
C ILE A 106 8.49 -11.12 -15.79
N GLU A 107 9.60 -11.23 -15.08
CA GLU A 107 10.41 -10.09 -14.66
C GLU A 107 11.35 -9.69 -15.79
N VAL A 108 11.30 -8.41 -16.18
CA VAL A 108 11.99 -7.90 -17.35
C VAL A 108 12.80 -6.64 -17.03
N GLY A 109 13.93 -6.49 -17.71
CA GLY A 109 14.75 -5.30 -17.74
C GLY A 109 14.99 -4.84 -19.17
N MET A 110 15.76 -3.77 -19.34
CA MET A 110 16.22 -3.32 -20.65
C MET A 110 17.72 -3.60 -20.78
N GLU A 111 18.15 -4.17 -21.89
CA GLU A 111 19.56 -4.40 -22.23
C GLU A 111 19.76 -4.13 -23.73
N ASP A 112 20.68 -3.23 -24.06
CA ASP A 112 21.01 -2.84 -25.44
C ASP A 112 19.81 -2.45 -26.31
N GLY A 113 18.78 -1.86 -25.69
CA GLY A 113 17.54 -1.45 -26.38
C GLY A 113 16.56 -2.59 -26.66
N PHE A 114 16.78 -3.77 -26.08
CA PHE A 114 15.86 -4.90 -26.08
C PHE A 114 15.37 -5.22 -24.67
N VAL A 115 14.20 -5.85 -24.59
CA VAL A 115 13.65 -6.31 -23.32
C VAL A 115 14.36 -7.61 -22.94
N LYS A 116 15.10 -7.60 -21.84
CA LYS A 116 15.77 -8.79 -21.30
C LYS A 116 14.91 -9.45 -20.25
N VAL A 117 14.76 -10.77 -20.35
CA VAL A 117 14.16 -11.59 -19.30
C VAL A 117 15.14 -11.67 -18.14
N VAL A 118 14.78 -11.09 -17.00
CA VAL A 118 15.53 -11.24 -15.74
C VAL A 118 15.22 -12.62 -15.18
N SER A 119 13.94 -12.92 -14.96
CA SER A 119 13.48 -14.24 -14.57
C SER A 119 12.03 -14.48 -14.95
N PRO A 120 11.65 -15.67 -15.44
CA PRO A 120 10.26 -16.09 -15.42
C PRO A 120 9.80 -16.33 -13.98
N ILE A 121 8.52 -16.07 -13.70
CA ILE A 121 7.88 -16.41 -12.43
C ILE A 121 7.37 -17.85 -12.52
N GLU A 122 7.72 -18.69 -11.54
CA GLU A 122 7.27 -20.09 -11.49
C GLU A 122 5.75 -20.22 -11.66
N ASP A 123 5.31 -21.30 -12.30
CA ASP A 123 3.90 -21.60 -12.58
C ASP A 123 3.13 -20.53 -13.37
N THR A 124 3.82 -19.64 -14.08
CA THR A 124 3.19 -18.67 -15.00
C THR A 124 3.33 -19.08 -16.48
N PRO A 125 2.58 -18.46 -17.41
CA PRO A 125 2.67 -18.78 -18.84
C PRO A 125 4.09 -18.78 -19.39
N ALA A 126 4.89 -17.78 -19.00
CA ALA A 126 6.27 -17.67 -19.44
C ALA A 126 7.18 -18.77 -18.93
N PHE A 127 7.01 -19.19 -17.67
CA PHE A 127 7.76 -20.31 -17.10
C PHE A 127 7.40 -21.62 -17.80
N ARG A 128 6.10 -21.88 -17.98
CA ARG A 128 5.63 -23.08 -18.71
C ARG A 128 6.07 -23.11 -20.17
N ALA A 129 6.22 -21.95 -20.79
CA ALA A 129 6.72 -21.83 -22.16
C ALA A 129 8.25 -21.95 -22.27
N GLY A 130 8.96 -22.13 -21.15
CA GLY A 130 10.40 -22.36 -21.14
C GLY A 130 11.23 -21.13 -21.48
N LEU A 131 10.73 -19.93 -21.20
CA LEU A 131 11.57 -18.72 -21.19
C LEU A 131 12.62 -18.82 -20.08
N LYS A 132 13.80 -18.25 -20.32
CA LYS A 132 14.96 -18.37 -19.44
C LYS A 132 15.55 -17.00 -19.09
N PRO A 133 16.17 -16.85 -17.91
CA PRO A 133 17.00 -15.69 -17.62
C PRO A 133 18.01 -15.43 -18.74
N GLY A 134 18.11 -14.18 -19.18
CA GLY A 134 18.99 -13.76 -20.26
C GLY A 134 18.41 -13.83 -21.67
N ASP A 135 17.18 -14.32 -21.85
CA ASP A 135 16.47 -14.22 -23.13
C ASP A 135 16.21 -12.76 -23.50
N LEU A 136 16.43 -12.40 -24.77
CA LEU A 136 16.14 -11.06 -25.30
C LEU A 136 14.88 -11.10 -26.16
N VAL A 137 13.86 -10.35 -25.75
CA VAL A 137 12.64 -10.13 -26.54
C VAL A 137 12.89 -9.02 -27.55
N ILE A 138 12.87 -9.39 -28.83
CA ILE A 138 13.16 -8.46 -29.94
C ILE A 138 11.88 -7.98 -30.66
N LYS A 139 10.77 -8.72 -30.54
CA LYS A 139 9.44 -8.32 -31.04
C LYS A 139 8.32 -8.73 -30.09
N LEU A 140 7.29 -7.89 -30.05
CA LEU A 140 6.01 -8.08 -29.38
C LEU A 140 4.91 -8.07 -30.45
N ASP A 141 4.34 -9.23 -30.73
CA ASP A 141 3.58 -9.52 -31.94
C ASP A 141 4.40 -9.10 -33.18
N ASP A 142 3.87 -8.18 -33.98
CA ASP A 142 4.56 -7.64 -35.16
C ASP A 142 5.34 -6.35 -34.86
N THR A 143 5.33 -5.88 -33.61
CA THR A 143 6.02 -4.64 -33.20
C THR A 143 7.46 -4.92 -32.77
N PRO A 144 8.49 -4.32 -33.40
CA PRO A 144 9.87 -4.36 -32.88
C PRO A 144 9.98 -3.71 -31.50
N VAL A 145 10.77 -4.32 -30.61
CA VAL A 145 11.00 -3.78 -29.26
C VAL A 145 11.94 -2.58 -29.28
N LYS A 146 12.89 -2.55 -30.22
CA LYS A 146 13.87 -1.48 -30.34
C LYS A 146 13.17 -0.14 -30.62
N GLY A 147 13.40 0.84 -29.76
CA GLY A 147 12.75 2.16 -29.82
C GLY A 147 11.53 2.30 -28.89
N LEU A 148 11.04 1.21 -28.27
CA LEU A 148 10.08 1.29 -27.18
C LEU A 148 10.80 1.59 -25.86
N THR A 149 10.12 2.32 -24.96
CA THR A 149 10.54 2.35 -23.57
C THR A 149 10.22 1.02 -22.88
N LEU A 150 10.88 0.70 -21.77
CA LEU A 150 10.54 -0.48 -20.96
C LEU A 150 9.07 -0.47 -20.56
N THR A 151 8.55 0.70 -20.19
CA THR A 151 7.15 0.90 -19.81
C THR A 151 6.20 0.56 -20.95
N ASP A 152 6.49 0.99 -22.18
CA ASP A 152 5.65 0.69 -23.34
C ASP A 152 5.65 -0.81 -23.67
N ALA A 153 6.81 -1.44 -23.58
CA ALA A 153 6.95 -2.88 -23.78
C ALA A 153 6.15 -3.67 -22.72
N VAL A 154 6.22 -3.27 -21.44
CA VAL A 154 5.44 -3.86 -20.35
C VAL A 154 3.94 -3.65 -20.57
N LYS A 155 3.50 -2.46 -21.01
CA LYS A 155 2.10 -2.18 -21.34
C LYS A 155 1.58 -3.12 -22.44
N LYS A 156 2.39 -3.41 -23.46
CA LYS A 156 2.06 -4.38 -24.53
C LYS A 156 2.05 -5.83 -24.04
N MET A 157 2.98 -6.21 -23.17
CA MET A 157 3.02 -7.57 -22.59
C MET A 157 1.84 -7.83 -21.65
N ARG A 158 1.39 -6.80 -20.91
CA ARG A 158 0.15 -6.84 -20.12
C ARG A 158 -1.08 -6.87 -21.04
N GLY A 159 -2.21 -7.33 -20.51
CA GLY A 159 -3.45 -7.40 -21.27
C GLY A 159 -4.51 -8.20 -20.55
N LYS A 160 -5.70 -8.32 -21.15
CA LYS A 160 -6.78 -9.09 -20.53
C LYS A 160 -6.37 -10.57 -20.42
N PRO A 161 -6.63 -11.25 -19.29
CA PRO A 161 -6.43 -12.69 -19.20
C PRO A 161 -7.15 -13.43 -20.34
N LYS A 162 -6.59 -14.57 -20.73
CA LYS A 162 -7.02 -15.43 -21.86
C LYS A 162 -6.76 -14.87 -23.26
N THR A 163 -6.19 -13.67 -23.39
CA THR A 163 -5.71 -13.15 -24.69
C THR A 163 -4.29 -13.62 -24.97
N GLN A 164 -3.90 -13.72 -26.23
CA GLN A 164 -2.56 -14.16 -26.63
C GLN A 164 -1.64 -13.00 -27.01
N ILE A 165 -0.35 -13.24 -26.93
CA ILE A 165 0.72 -12.40 -27.49
C ILE A 165 1.84 -13.28 -27.99
N ARG A 166 2.42 -12.94 -29.13
CA ARG A 166 3.59 -13.60 -29.70
C ARG A 166 4.85 -12.84 -29.32
N LEU A 167 5.84 -13.52 -28.75
CA LEU A 167 7.16 -12.96 -28.47
C LEU A 167 8.17 -13.55 -29.44
N THR A 168 9.00 -12.72 -30.07
CA THR A 168 10.19 -13.21 -30.78
C THR A 168 11.40 -13.06 -29.87
N ILE A 169 12.07 -14.18 -29.59
CA ILE A 169 13.13 -14.31 -28.60
C ILE A 169 14.47 -14.59 -29.28
N VAL A 170 15.53 -13.93 -28.81
CA VAL A 170 16.92 -14.27 -29.08
C VAL A 170 17.53 -14.82 -27.79
N ARG A 171 18.07 -16.04 -27.85
CA ARG A 171 18.68 -16.73 -26.72
C ARG A 171 20.15 -17.00 -27.00
N LYS A 172 21.01 -16.69 -26.03
CA LYS A 172 22.44 -16.99 -26.13
C LYS A 172 22.66 -18.49 -26.32
N GLY A 173 23.40 -18.86 -27.38
CA GLY A 173 23.67 -20.25 -27.74
C GLY A 173 22.72 -20.85 -28.77
N GLU A 174 21.62 -20.17 -29.11
CA GLU A 174 20.72 -20.54 -30.22
C GLU A 174 21.12 -19.77 -31.49
N ALA A 175 21.17 -20.46 -32.64
CA ALA A 175 21.63 -19.87 -33.89
C ALA A 175 20.60 -18.94 -34.56
N LYS A 176 19.31 -19.10 -34.24
CA LYS A 176 18.21 -18.32 -34.83
C LYS A 176 17.24 -17.84 -33.75
N PRO A 177 16.63 -16.64 -33.91
CA PRO A 177 15.51 -16.24 -33.08
C PRO A 177 14.35 -17.24 -33.23
N PHE A 178 13.59 -17.44 -32.16
CA PHE A 178 12.40 -18.29 -32.15
C PHE A 178 11.19 -17.53 -31.60
N GLU A 179 9.99 -17.98 -31.97
CA GLU A 179 8.75 -17.36 -31.52
C GLU A 179 8.08 -18.20 -30.43
N VAL A 180 7.51 -17.52 -29.45
CA VAL A 180 6.73 -18.12 -28.37
C VAL A 180 5.41 -17.40 -28.27
N THR A 181 4.31 -18.11 -28.47
CA THR A 181 2.96 -17.58 -28.24
C THR A 181 2.55 -17.88 -26.80
N LEU A 182 2.27 -16.83 -26.04
CA LEU A 182 1.87 -16.91 -24.65
C LEU A 182 0.42 -16.48 -24.49
N THR A 183 -0.34 -17.25 -23.71
CA THR A 183 -1.67 -16.84 -23.26
C THR A 183 -1.52 -16.07 -21.95
N ARG A 184 -2.03 -14.84 -21.91
CA ARG A 184 -2.03 -14.01 -20.70
C ARG A 184 -2.88 -14.66 -19.62
N GLU A 185 -2.36 -14.69 -18.41
CA GLU A 185 -3.05 -15.19 -17.23
C GLU A 185 -3.10 -14.12 -16.14
N LYS A 186 -3.87 -14.40 -15.09
CA LYS A 186 -3.90 -13.57 -13.89
C LYS A 186 -2.65 -13.90 -13.06
N ILE A 187 -1.67 -13.01 -13.11
CA ILE A 187 -0.41 -13.14 -12.39
C ILE A 187 -0.59 -12.52 -11.01
N LYS A 188 -0.28 -13.29 -9.96
CA LYS A 188 -0.30 -12.81 -8.57
C LYS A 188 1.09 -12.37 -8.15
N VAL A 189 1.18 -11.19 -7.57
CA VAL A 189 2.38 -10.68 -6.91
C VAL A 189 2.35 -11.16 -5.46
N GLN A 190 3.40 -11.84 -5.03
CA GLN A 190 3.49 -12.29 -3.64
C GLN A 190 3.76 -11.09 -2.72
N SER A 191 2.75 -10.70 -1.94
CA SER A 191 2.86 -9.64 -0.94
C SER A 191 3.47 -10.10 0.39
N VAL A 192 3.51 -11.42 0.62
CA VAL A 192 4.03 -12.04 1.84
C VAL A 192 5.08 -13.09 1.49
N LYS A 193 6.19 -13.08 2.22
CA LYS A 193 7.23 -14.11 2.15
C LYS A 193 7.51 -14.63 3.55
N SER A 194 7.82 -15.91 3.69
CA SER A 194 8.24 -16.46 4.98
C SER A 194 9.37 -17.46 4.84
N LYS A 195 10.19 -17.54 5.90
CA LYS A 195 11.33 -18.44 6.00
C LYS A 195 11.52 -18.85 7.45
N LEU A 196 11.75 -20.14 7.70
CA LEU A 196 12.26 -20.58 9.00
C LEU A 196 13.76 -20.26 9.04
N LEU A 197 14.19 -19.42 9.98
CA LEU A 197 15.60 -19.01 10.09
C LEU A 197 16.45 -20.12 10.72
N GLU A 198 15.89 -20.73 11.77
CA GLU A 198 16.39 -21.88 12.49
C GLU A 198 15.23 -22.46 13.33
N ASN A 199 15.43 -23.59 14.00
CA ASN A 199 14.40 -24.25 14.79
C ASN A 199 13.77 -23.29 15.82
N GLY A 200 12.46 -23.09 15.71
CA GLY A 200 11.66 -22.22 16.56
C GLY A 200 11.68 -20.73 16.20
N TYR A 201 12.43 -20.26 15.19
CA TYR A 201 12.48 -18.83 14.86
C TYR A 201 12.04 -18.56 13.41
N GLY A 202 10.87 -17.93 13.28
CA GLY A 202 10.26 -17.59 12.01
C GLY A 202 10.60 -16.18 11.54
N TYR A 203 10.74 -16.02 10.24
CA TYR A 203 10.77 -14.74 9.55
C TYR A 203 9.56 -14.63 8.63
N LEU A 204 8.84 -13.51 8.74
CA LEU A 204 7.69 -13.16 7.91
C LEU A 204 7.90 -11.74 7.37
N ARG A 205 7.92 -11.58 6.06
CA ARG A 205 8.05 -10.28 5.39
C ARG A 205 6.76 -9.93 4.69
N VAL A 206 6.29 -8.71 4.92
CA VAL A 206 5.25 -8.07 4.10
C VAL A 206 5.96 -7.07 3.19
N THR A 207 5.75 -7.18 1.88
CA THR A 207 6.40 -6.30 0.90
C THR A 207 5.51 -5.16 0.45
N GLN A 208 4.19 -5.34 0.57
CA GLN A 208 3.16 -4.34 0.27
C GLN A 208 1.82 -4.81 0.82
N PHE A 209 0.93 -3.90 1.19
CA PHE A 209 -0.42 -4.22 1.65
C PHE A 209 -1.44 -4.24 0.50
N GLN A 210 -1.81 -5.46 0.08
CA GLN A 210 -2.72 -5.77 -1.01
C GLN A 210 -3.97 -6.50 -0.48
N GLU A 211 -4.97 -6.76 -1.35
CA GLU A 211 -6.21 -7.42 -0.94
C GLU A 211 -5.99 -8.80 -0.29
N GLU A 212 -5.02 -9.57 -0.79
CA GLU A 212 -4.72 -10.94 -0.32
C GLU A 212 -3.68 -11.00 0.80
N THR A 213 -3.11 -9.87 1.23
CA THR A 213 -1.99 -9.86 2.20
C THR A 213 -2.36 -10.45 3.55
N ALA A 214 -3.51 -10.08 4.13
CA ALA A 214 -3.92 -10.62 5.43
C ALA A 214 -4.21 -12.14 5.38
N PRO A 215 -4.97 -12.66 4.38
CA PRO A 215 -5.07 -14.10 4.15
C PRO A 215 -3.72 -14.79 3.96
N ASP A 216 -2.80 -14.19 3.21
CA ASP A 216 -1.48 -14.76 2.96
C ASP A 216 -0.60 -14.77 4.22
N VAL A 217 -0.71 -13.77 5.10
CA VAL A 217 -0.07 -13.82 6.42
C VAL A 217 -0.51 -15.06 7.20
N VAL A 218 -1.82 -15.35 7.26
CA VAL A 218 -2.33 -16.55 7.94
C VAL A 218 -1.74 -17.83 7.33
N LYS A 219 -1.73 -17.94 5.99
CA LYS A 219 -1.13 -19.09 5.28
C LYS A 219 0.36 -19.23 5.56
N HIS A 220 1.11 -18.12 5.57
CA HIS A 220 2.55 -18.12 5.78
C HIS A 220 2.93 -18.40 7.24
N LEU A 221 2.09 -18.03 8.21
CA LEU A 221 2.25 -18.43 9.62
C LEU A 221 2.02 -19.93 9.80
N ASP A 222 1.00 -20.51 9.15
CA ASP A 222 0.79 -21.96 9.14
C ASP A 222 1.96 -22.70 8.46
N LYS A 223 2.46 -22.16 7.34
CA LYS A 223 3.66 -22.68 6.65
C LYS A 223 4.88 -22.71 7.57
N LEU A 224 5.10 -21.66 8.37
CA LEU A 224 6.19 -21.63 9.35
C LEU A 224 6.02 -22.70 10.43
N ALA A 225 4.80 -22.91 10.94
CA ALA A 225 4.52 -23.94 11.93
C ALA A 225 4.79 -25.36 11.39
N LYS A 226 4.42 -25.61 10.13
CA LYS A 226 4.70 -26.88 9.44
C LYS A 226 6.20 -27.09 9.21
N ALA A 227 6.90 -26.07 8.73
CA ALA A 227 8.34 -26.11 8.50
C ALA A 227 9.12 -26.38 9.80
N ASP A 228 8.71 -25.77 10.92
CA ASP A 228 9.33 -26.03 12.23
C ASP A 228 9.12 -27.49 12.68
N LYS A 229 7.90 -28.02 12.51
CA LYS A 229 7.60 -29.42 12.81
C LYS A 229 8.42 -30.39 11.96
N GLU A 230 8.56 -30.11 10.67
CA GLU A 230 9.42 -30.89 9.75
C GLU A 230 10.89 -30.85 10.17
N ALA A 231 11.36 -29.71 10.68
CA ALA A 231 12.70 -29.53 11.26
C ALA A 231 12.85 -30.12 12.68
N LYS A 232 11.85 -30.87 13.17
CA LYS A 232 11.78 -31.45 14.53
C LYS A 232 11.86 -30.38 15.63
N GLY A 233 11.37 -29.18 15.35
CA GLY A 233 11.19 -28.11 16.32
C GLY A 233 10.07 -28.41 17.32
N GLU A 234 10.10 -27.71 18.45
CA GLU A 234 9.11 -27.83 19.53
C GLU A 234 7.99 -26.78 19.41
N GLY A 235 7.89 -26.10 18.26
CA GLY A 235 7.03 -24.97 18.02
C GLY A 235 7.79 -23.64 17.87
N ILE A 236 7.11 -22.65 17.31
CA ILE A 236 7.68 -21.32 17.08
C ILE A 236 7.85 -20.56 18.40
N LYS A 237 9.11 -20.30 18.77
CA LYS A 237 9.59 -19.61 19.96
C LYS A 237 9.79 -18.10 19.75
N GLY A 238 9.95 -17.65 18.51
CA GLY A 238 10.07 -16.24 18.16
C GLY A 238 9.69 -15.95 16.71
N LEU A 239 9.16 -14.75 16.46
CA LEU A 239 8.80 -14.29 15.11
C LEU A 239 9.39 -12.92 14.83
N VAL A 240 10.04 -12.75 13.67
CA VAL A 240 10.39 -11.44 13.12
C VAL A 240 9.40 -11.10 12.02
N LEU A 241 8.66 -10.00 12.20
CA LEU A 241 7.82 -9.38 11.17
C LEU A 241 8.60 -8.25 10.51
N ASP A 242 8.96 -8.40 9.24
CA ASP A 242 9.75 -7.42 8.51
C ASP A 242 8.88 -6.56 7.59
N LEU A 243 8.82 -5.26 7.93
CA LEU A 243 8.11 -4.21 7.19
C LEU A 243 9.09 -3.21 6.53
N ARG A 244 10.39 -3.49 6.52
CA ARG A 244 11.39 -2.61 5.90
C ARG A 244 11.16 -2.48 4.41
N ASN A 245 11.27 -1.26 3.88
CA ASN A 245 11.04 -0.92 2.48
C ASN A 245 9.62 -1.29 1.98
N ASP A 246 8.63 -1.35 2.86
CA ASP A 246 7.21 -1.49 2.48
C ASP A 246 6.52 -0.10 2.51
N PRO A 247 6.14 0.45 1.33
CA PRO A 247 5.53 1.79 1.23
C PRO A 247 4.06 1.82 1.70
N GLY A 248 3.53 0.70 2.19
CA GLY A 248 2.18 0.56 2.70
C GLY A 248 1.23 -0.04 1.67
N GLY A 249 0.01 0.50 1.58
CA GLY A 249 -1.04 0.00 0.71
C GLY A 249 -2.41 0.10 1.37
N LEU A 250 -3.20 -0.95 1.27
CA LEU A 250 -4.59 -0.96 1.74
C LEU A 250 -4.69 -0.90 3.28
N LEU A 251 -5.46 0.07 3.78
CA LEU A 251 -5.74 0.25 5.21
C LEU A 251 -6.34 -1.01 5.87
N ASN A 252 -7.34 -1.62 5.23
CA ASN A 252 -7.95 -2.86 5.74
C ASN A 252 -6.96 -4.03 5.75
N GLY A 253 -5.99 -4.05 4.82
CA GLY A 253 -4.87 -4.99 4.86
C GLY A 253 -4.01 -4.79 6.11
N ALA A 254 -3.70 -3.54 6.47
CA ALA A 254 -2.97 -3.19 7.69
C ALA A 254 -3.72 -3.65 8.96
N VAL A 255 -5.03 -3.42 9.00
CA VAL A 255 -5.90 -3.89 10.08
C VAL A 255 -5.90 -5.41 10.17
N GLY A 256 -5.98 -6.11 9.04
CA GLY A 256 -5.95 -7.57 8.98
C GLY A 256 -4.63 -8.16 9.46
N VAL A 257 -3.50 -7.63 8.98
CA VAL A 257 -2.16 -8.05 9.44
C VAL A 257 -2.03 -7.82 10.95
N SER A 258 -2.49 -6.67 11.46
CA SER A 258 -2.48 -6.39 12.91
C SER A 258 -3.36 -7.37 13.70
N ALA A 259 -4.54 -7.72 13.17
CA ALA A 259 -5.48 -8.66 13.80
C ALA A 259 -4.96 -10.11 13.89
N ALA A 260 -3.98 -10.48 13.05
CA ALA A 260 -3.27 -11.76 13.16
C ALA A 260 -2.41 -11.85 14.44
N PHE A 261 -2.01 -10.71 15.00
CA PHE A 261 -1.12 -10.66 16.17
C PHE A 261 -1.78 -10.07 17.42
N LEU A 262 -2.89 -9.34 17.27
CA LEU A 262 -3.64 -8.72 18.36
C LEU A 262 -4.90 -9.52 18.74
N PRO A 263 -5.38 -9.41 19.99
CA PRO A 263 -6.68 -9.95 20.39
C PRO A 263 -7.83 -9.36 19.55
N PRO A 264 -8.94 -10.10 19.34
CA PRO A 264 -10.12 -9.57 18.68
C PRO A 264 -10.62 -8.28 19.33
N GLN A 265 -11.22 -7.39 18.54
CA GLN A 265 -11.78 -6.10 18.99
C GLN A 265 -10.77 -5.09 19.56
N THR A 266 -9.46 -5.39 19.48
CA THR A 266 -8.41 -4.44 19.86
C THR A 266 -8.32 -3.31 18.84
N LEU A 267 -8.24 -2.06 19.29
CA LEU A 267 -8.04 -0.90 18.42
C LEU A 267 -6.71 -1.02 17.66
N VAL A 268 -6.75 -0.92 16.34
CA VAL A 268 -5.55 -0.92 15.48
C VAL A 268 -5.16 0.51 15.10
N THR A 269 -6.13 1.32 14.66
CA THR A 269 -5.90 2.71 14.27
C THR A 269 -7.21 3.47 14.32
N SER A 270 -7.14 4.80 14.44
CA SER A 270 -8.28 5.68 14.20
C SER A 270 -7.98 6.66 13.08
N THR A 271 -9.03 7.21 12.48
CA THR A 271 -8.99 8.24 11.44
C THR A 271 -9.80 9.44 11.90
N ASP A 272 -9.33 10.62 11.54
CA ASP A 272 -10.03 11.88 11.76
C ASP A 272 -9.99 12.72 10.47
N GLY A 273 -11.17 13.04 9.96
CA GLY A 273 -11.36 13.73 8.70
C GLY A 273 -12.50 14.74 8.76
N ARG A 274 -12.72 15.45 7.65
CA ARG A 274 -13.70 16.55 7.60
C ARG A 274 -15.16 16.09 7.68
N THR A 275 -15.43 14.86 7.27
CA THR A 275 -16.76 14.26 7.23
C THR A 275 -16.89 13.17 8.30
N GLU A 276 -18.12 12.89 8.75
CA GLU A 276 -18.34 11.89 9.80
C GLU A 276 -17.93 10.48 9.38
N ASP A 277 -18.07 10.12 8.10
CA ASP A 277 -17.60 8.84 7.55
C ASP A 277 -16.07 8.73 7.49
N ALA A 278 -15.35 9.86 7.53
CA ALA A 278 -13.90 9.92 7.61
C ALA A 278 -13.38 9.89 9.05
N LYS A 279 -14.27 9.90 10.06
CA LYS A 279 -13.94 9.74 11.48
C LYS A 279 -14.29 8.34 11.94
N ARG A 280 -13.33 7.42 11.87
CA ARG A 280 -13.57 6.01 12.18
C ARG A 280 -12.49 5.40 13.05
N ARG A 281 -12.89 4.52 13.96
CA ARG A 281 -12.01 3.60 14.69
C ARG A 281 -12.01 2.26 13.98
N TYR A 282 -10.81 1.72 13.75
CA TYR A 282 -10.61 0.41 13.14
C TYR A 282 -10.06 -0.54 14.19
N VAL A 283 -10.76 -1.64 14.42
CA VAL A 283 -10.43 -2.67 15.40
C VAL A 283 -10.08 -3.98 14.70
N ALA A 284 -9.48 -4.91 15.44
CA ALA A 284 -9.21 -6.27 14.99
C ALA A 284 -10.52 -7.08 14.88
N SER A 285 -11.40 -6.72 13.94
CA SER A 285 -12.65 -7.40 13.66
C SER A 285 -12.85 -7.67 12.15
N PRO A 286 -13.56 -8.74 11.78
CA PRO A 286 -13.80 -9.07 10.39
C PRO A 286 -14.35 -7.90 9.55
N GLU A 287 -15.24 -7.10 10.13
CA GLU A 287 -15.86 -5.95 9.46
C GLU A 287 -14.86 -4.88 9.02
N ASP A 288 -13.69 -4.82 9.67
CA ASP A 288 -12.66 -3.80 9.42
C ASP A 288 -11.52 -4.27 8.53
N TYR A 289 -11.23 -5.58 8.47
CA TYR A 289 -10.14 -6.11 7.66
C TYR A 289 -10.56 -6.92 6.43
N GLN A 290 -11.77 -7.49 6.39
CA GLN A 290 -12.26 -8.25 5.23
C GLN A 290 -13.45 -7.57 4.55
N ARG A 291 -13.53 -7.73 3.23
CA ARG A 291 -14.63 -7.22 2.42
C ARG A 291 -15.65 -8.33 2.16
N GLY A 292 -16.92 -8.01 2.42
CA GLY A 292 -18.06 -8.89 2.17
C GLY A 292 -18.29 -9.92 3.28
N ASN A 293 -19.41 -10.64 3.18
CA ASN A 293 -19.82 -11.65 4.16
C ASN A 293 -19.13 -12.99 3.84
N LYS A 294 -17.85 -13.09 4.18
CA LYS A 294 -17.06 -14.33 4.05
C LYS A 294 -16.73 -14.90 5.43
N GLU A 295 -16.36 -16.17 5.44
CA GLU A 295 -15.77 -16.78 6.64
C GLU A 295 -14.54 -15.98 7.09
N ASP A 296 -14.47 -15.73 8.40
CA ASP A 296 -13.36 -14.98 9.01
C ASP A 296 -12.00 -15.64 8.68
N ILE A 297 -11.16 -14.89 7.96
CA ILE A 297 -9.81 -15.29 7.57
C ILE A 297 -8.90 -15.62 8.76
N MET A 298 -9.21 -15.13 9.97
CA MET A 298 -8.46 -15.39 11.20
C MET A 298 -8.80 -16.74 11.84
N LYS A 299 -9.83 -17.47 11.39
CA LYS A 299 -10.13 -18.81 11.92
C LYS A 299 -9.01 -19.82 11.69
N GLY A 300 -8.26 -19.67 10.60
CA GLY A 300 -7.10 -20.51 10.27
C GLY A 300 -5.80 -20.11 10.97
N LEU A 301 -5.84 -19.10 11.85
CA LEU A 301 -4.65 -18.55 12.48
C LEU A 301 -4.05 -19.55 13.48
N PRO A 302 -2.74 -19.88 13.37
CA PRO A 302 -2.07 -20.70 14.35
C PRO A 302 -2.11 -20.06 15.75
N ALA A 303 -2.44 -20.83 16.78
CA ALA A 303 -2.62 -20.32 18.15
C ALA A 303 -1.40 -19.57 18.70
N TRP A 304 -0.19 -19.93 18.26
CA TRP A 304 1.05 -19.30 18.67
C TRP A 304 1.19 -17.85 18.16
N ALA A 305 0.52 -17.47 17.07
CA ALA A 305 0.72 -16.18 16.40
C ALA A 305 0.47 -14.98 17.32
N ARG A 306 -0.48 -15.08 18.26
CA ARG A 306 -0.81 -13.99 19.20
C ARG A 306 0.01 -13.99 20.49
N THR A 307 0.72 -15.07 20.81
CA THR A 307 1.38 -15.26 22.10
C THR A 307 2.90 -15.34 22.02
N THR A 308 3.43 -15.75 20.87
CA THR A 308 4.87 -15.89 20.67
C THR A 308 5.56 -14.51 20.68
N PRO A 309 6.70 -14.35 21.38
CA PRO A 309 7.51 -13.14 21.33
C PRO A 309 7.83 -12.73 19.90
N MET A 310 7.71 -11.43 19.60
CA MET A 310 7.95 -10.95 18.25
C MET A 310 8.67 -9.60 18.21
N VAL A 311 9.43 -9.40 17.14
CA VAL A 311 10.07 -8.14 16.78
C VAL A 311 9.53 -7.68 15.43
N VAL A 312 9.23 -6.39 15.29
CA VAL A 312 8.86 -5.76 14.02
C VAL A 312 10.05 -4.97 13.51
N LEU A 313 10.57 -5.32 12.33
CA LEU A 313 11.63 -4.56 11.67
C LEU A 313 11.05 -3.46 10.78
N VAL A 314 11.57 -2.24 10.95
CA VAL A 314 11.16 -1.06 10.19
C VAL A 314 12.36 -0.22 9.75
N ASN A 315 12.18 0.60 8.71
CA ASN A 315 13.17 1.60 8.31
C ASN A 315 12.49 2.80 7.63
N GLY A 316 13.28 3.76 7.14
CA GLY A 316 12.75 4.94 6.43
C GLY A 316 11.94 4.65 5.15
N GLY A 317 11.97 3.41 4.64
CA GLY A 317 11.10 2.97 3.55
C GLY A 317 9.78 2.35 4.01
N SER A 318 9.59 2.13 5.31
CA SER A 318 8.31 1.71 5.90
C SER A 318 7.37 2.92 5.98
N ALA A 319 6.22 2.86 5.31
CA ALA A 319 5.27 3.98 5.27
C ALA A 319 3.81 3.54 5.40
N SER A 320 2.93 4.45 5.81
CA SER A 320 1.47 4.30 5.76
C SER A 320 0.98 3.01 6.46
N ALA A 321 0.39 2.06 5.75
CA ALA A 321 -0.08 0.79 6.32
C ALA A 321 0.98 0.05 7.16
N SER A 322 2.26 0.10 6.77
CA SER A 322 3.37 -0.45 7.55
C SER A 322 3.51 0.23 8.92
N GLU A 323 3.34 1.56 8.95
CA GLU A 323 3.41 2.36 10.16
C GLU A 323 2.19 2.16 11.06
N ILE A 324 1.02 1.86 10.48
CA ILE A 324 -0.18 1.44 11.23
C ILE A 324 0.09 0.12 11.95
N VAL A 325 0.63 -0.89 11.26
CA VAL A 325 0.94 -2.18 11.89
C VAL A 325 2.00 -2.01 12.98
N ALA A 326 3.11 -1.32 12.67
CA ALA A 326 4.18 -1.09 13.65
C ALA A 326 3.67 -0.31 14.86
N GLY A 327 2.94 0.78 14.66
CA GLY A 327 2.37 1.61 15.72
C GLY A 327 1.33 0.87 16.56
N ALA A 328 0.47 0.05 15.95
CA ALA A 328 -0.52 -0.74 16.69
C ALA A 328 0.15 -1.80 17.57
N LEU A 329 1.12 -2.54 17.02
CA LEU A 329 1.83 -3.58 17.78
C LEU A 329 2.72 -2.98 18.88
N GLN A 330 3.31 -1.81 18.63
CA GLN A 330 4.10 -1.06 19.63
C GLN A 330 3.22 -0.56 20.77
N ASP A 331 2.11 0.14 20.46
CA ASP A 331 1.24 0.77 21.46
C ASP A 331 0.59 -0.26 22.39
N HIS A 332 0.23 -1.43 21.85
CA HIS A 332 -0.30 -2.54 22.64
C HIS A 332 0.78 -3.38 23.33
N LYS A 333 2.06 -2.99 23.22
CA LYS A 333 3.21 -3.73 23.74
C LYS A 333 3.22 -5.20 23.28
N ARG A 334 2.66 -5.45 22.09
CA ARG A 334 2.60 -6.79 21.49
C ARG A 334 3.95 -7.16 20.87
N ALA A 335 4.67 -6.19 20.33
CA ALA A 335 5.97 -6.38 19.70
C ALA A 335 6.95 -5.29 20.09
N ILE A 336 8.25 -5.62 20.07
CA ILE A 336 9.32 -4.62 20.05
C ILE A 336 9.53 -4.17 18.61
N VAL A 337 9.47 -2.87 18.35
CA VAL A 337 9.82 -2.29 17.05
C VAL A 337 11.33 -2.00 17.03
N MET A 338 12.02 -2.50 16.01
CA MET A 338 13.47 -2.40 15.87
C MET A 338 13.85 -1.90 14.47
N GLY A 339 14.92 -1.11 14.38
CA GLY A 339 15.48 -0.64 13.11
C GLY A 339 15.68 0.87 13.11
N THR A 340 15.30 1.55 12.03
CA THR A 340 15.41 3.02 11.91
C THR A 340 14.03 3.68 11.80
N GLN A 341 13.98 4.99 12.03
CA GLN A 341 12.72 5.73 12.00
C GLN A 341 12.00 5.62 10.66
N THR A 342 10.68 5.48 10.68
CA THR A 342 9.86 5.27 9.49
C THR A 342 9.58 6.56 8.70
N PHE A 343 8.95 6.42 7.54
CA PHE A 343 8.76 7.50 6.58
C PHE A 343 7.95 8.69 7.14
N GLY A 344 6.86 8.43 7.87
CA GLY A 344 6.03 9.46 8.52
C GLY A 344 4.77 9.86 7.77
N LYS A 345 4.16 8.96 6.99
CA LYS A 345 2.92 9.28 6.26
C LYS A 345 1.71 8.93 7.12
N GLY A 346 1.17 9.91 7.84
CA GLY A 346 0.00 9.82 8.72
C GLY A 346 -1.34 10.21 8.07
N SER A 347 -1.45 10.17 6.73
CA SER A 347 -2.63 10.58 5.98
C SER A 347 -3.33 9.41 5.26
N VAL A 348 -4.64 9.52 5.08
CA VAL A 348 -5.49 8.55 4.37
C VAL A 348 -5.97 9.17 3.07
N GLN A 349 -5.80 8.43 1.98
CA GLN A 349 -6.35 8.80 0.68
C GLN A 349 -7.60 8.00 0.36
N THR A 350 -8.68 8.69 0.00
CA THR A 350 -9.86 8.09 -0.60
C THR A 350 -9.75 8.16 -2.12
N VAL A 351 -10.07 7.05 -2.79
CA VAL A 351 -10.14 6.99 -4.24
C VAL A 351 -11.61 7.17 -4.66
N LEU A 352 -11.89 8.25 -5.38
CA LEU A 352 -13.22 8.63 -5.86
C LEU A 352 -13.29 8.38 -7.37
N PRO A 353 -13.98 7.32 -7.84
CA PRO A 353 -14.12 7.03 -9.25
C PRO A 353 -14.89 8.13 -9.99
N LEU A 354 -14.52 8.37 -11.25
CA LEU A 354 -15.18 9.31 -12.15
C LEU A 354 -15.76 8.56 -13.37
N SER A 355 -16.70 9.21 -14.07
CA SER A 355 -17.51 8.63 -15.16
C SER A 355 -16.70 8.12 -16.37
N ASN A 356 -15.44 8.51 -16.50
CA ASN A 356 -14.56 8.23 -17.65
C ASN A 356 -13.46 7.19 -17.34
N ASN A 357 -13.69 6.29 -16.38
CA ASN A 357 -12.68 5.37 -15.84
C ASN A 357 -11.45 6.09 -15.26
N ALA A 358 -11.55 7.37 -14.92
CA ALA A 358 -10.56 8.07 -14.12
C ALA A 358 -10.94 8.01 -12.64
N ALA A 359 -10.08 8.51 -11.78
CA ALA A 359 -10.39 8.70 -10.37
C ALA A 359 -9.67 9.91 -9.78
N ILE A 360 -10.17 10.41 -8.66
CA ILE A 360 -9.44 11.34 -7.80
C ILE A 360 -8.93 10.55 -6.61
N LYS A 361 -7.62 10.58 -6.37
CA LYS A 361 -7.04 10.14 -5.11
C LYS A 361 -6.88 11.38 -4.25
N LEU A 362 -7.65 11.47 -3.17
CA LEU A 362 -7.73 12.68 -2.34
C LEU A 362 -7.40 12.35 -0.90
N THR A 363 -6.55 13.16 -0.27
CA THR A 363 -6.34 13.07 1.18
C THR A 363 -7.58 13.57 1.93
N THR A 364 -8.23 12.68 2.67
CA THR A 364 -9.55 12.93 3.31
C THR A 364 -9.49 12.88 4.84
N ALA A 365 -8.50 12.19 5.40
CA ALA A 365 -8.32 12.04 6.83
C ALA A 365 -6.85 11.94 7.21
N ARG A 366 -6.58 12.17 8.49
CA ARG A 366 -5.34 11.75 9.17
C ARG A 366 -5.63 10.48 9.95
N TYR A 367 -4.61 9.67 10.20
CA TYR A 367 -4.74 8.51 11.07
C TYR A 367 -3.79 8.58 12.26
N PHE A 368 -4.19 7.91 13.33
CA PHE A 368 -3.54 7.94 14.63
C PHE A 368 -3.37 6.53 15.17
N THR A 369 -2.26 6.30 15.86
CA THR A 369 -1.99 5.02 16.53
C THR A 369 -2.96 4.80 17.70
N PRO A 370 -3.06 3.59 18.28
CA PRO A 370 -3.99 3.31 19.38
C PRO A 370 -3.86 4.21 20.61
N SER A 371 -2.66 4.72 20.90
CA SER A 371 -2.39 5.69 21.96
C SER A 371 -2.73 7.14 21.59
N GLY A 372 -3.27 7.38 20.39
CA GLY A 372 -3.64 8.70 19.90
C GLY A 372 -2.51 9.50 19.27
N ARG A 373 -1.33 8.90 19.01
CA ARG A 373 -0.19 9.60 18.42
C ARG A 373 -0.45 9.89 16.94
N SER A 374 -0.27 11.14 16.52
CA SER A 374 -0.08 11.48 15.11
C SER A 374 1.33 11.11 14.66
N ILE A 375 1.41 10.44 13.52
CA ILE A 375 2.70 10.08 12.90
C ILE A 375 2.98 10.87 11.62
N GLN A 376 2.09 11.77 11.23
CA GLN A 376 2.28 12.63 10.05
C GLN A 376 3.55 13.48 10.22
N ALA A 377 4.43 13.48 9.20
CA ALA A 377 5.74 14.13 9.17
C ALA A 377 6.76 13.64 10.23
N LYS A 378 6.40 12.63 11.05
CA LYS A 378 7.28 12.11 12.12
C LYS A 378 7.58 10.61 12.01
N GLY A 379 6.60 9.80 11.67
CA GLY A 379 6.71 8.34 11.65
C GLY A 379 6.80 7.68 13.03
N ILE A 380 6.90 6.36 13.00
CA ILE A 380 7.14 5.49 14.15
C ILE A 380 8.63 5.55 14.51
N THR A 381 8.89 5.86 15.77
CA THR A 381 10.22 5.74 16.37
C THR A 381 10.36 4.31 16.91
N PRO A 382 11.37 3.53 16.47
CA PRO A 382 11.63 2.19 17.00
C PRO A 382 11.89 2.22 18.52
N ASP A 383 11.51 1.15 19.20
CA ASP A 383 11.86 0.95 20.62
C ASP A 383 13.38 0.71 20.77
N ILE A 384 13.97 0.02 19.78
CA ILE A 384 15.41 -0.24 19.70
C ILE A 384 15.92 0.25 18.35
N VAL A 385 16.73 1.31 18.36
CA VAL A 385 17.36 1.82 17.15
C VAL A 385 18.51 0.90 16.76
N VAL A 386 18.48 0.41 15.53
CA VAL A 386 19.54 -0.41 14.91
C VAL A 386 19.72 0.06 13.48
N GLU A 387 20.91 0.57 13.17
CA GLU A 387 21.25 1.04 11.82
C GLU A 387 21.32 -0.13 10.81
N GLU A 388 21.31 0.17 9.49
CA GLU A 388 21.29 -0.86 8.45
C GLU A 388 22.57 -1.72 8.44
N SER A 389 23.71 -1.17 8.88
CA SER A 389 25.02 -1.85 8.95
C SER A 389 25.63 -1.81 10.34
N ALA A 390 26.54 -2.75 10.61
CA ALA A 390 27.20 -2.88 11.91
C ALA A 390 28.10 -1.69 12.26
N ASN A 391 28.61 -0.98 11.25
CA ASN A 391 29.44 0.21 11.42
C ASN A 391 28.64 1.49 11.70
N GLY A 392 27.31 1.39 11.81
CA GLY A 392 26.41 2.51 12.07
C GLY A 392 25.96 3.26 10.80
N GLY A 393 26.29 2.74 9.61
CA GLY A 393 25.81 3.28 8.35
C GLY A 393 24.34 2.93 8.09
N SER A 394 23.55 3.94 7.75
CA SER A 394 22.20 3.81 7.20
C SER A 394 22.08 4.67 5.95
N ARG A 395 21.27 4.19 4.99
CA ARG A 395 20.93 5.00 3.82
C ARG A 395 20.15 6.24 4.24
N GLU A 396 20.60 7.41 3.80
CA GLU A 396 19.74 8.60 3.83
C GLU A 396 18.55 8.38 2.89
N ARG A 397 17.35 8.63 3.42
CA ARG A 397 16.09 8.44 2.70
C ARG A 397 15.24 9.69 2.87
N VAL A 398 14.58 10.09 1.79
CA VAL A 398 13.53 11.12 1.82
C VAL A 398 12.40 10.64 2.72
N ARG A 399 11.94 11.52 3.61
CA ARG A 399 10.83 11.30 4.55
C ARG A 399 9.65 12.19 4.19
N GLU A 400 8.51 11.97 4.84
CA GLU A 400 7.31 12.79 4.61
C GLU A 400 7.60 14.28 4.85
N ALA A 401 8.35 14.62 5.90
CA ALA A 401 8.72 16.00 6.24
C ALA A 401 9.61 16.68 5.19
N ASP A 402 10.31 15.89 4.36
CA ASP A 402 11.18 16.41 3.30
C ASP A 402 10.41 16.67 2.00
N LEU A 403 9.16 16.23 1.89
CA LEU A 403 8.35 16.43 0.69
C LEU A 403 7.83 17.87 0.62
N GLU A 404 7.86 18.43 -0.59
CA GLU A 404 7.21 19.70 -0.87
C GLU A 404 5.70 19.58 -0.60
N ARG A 405 5.14 20.58 0.08
CA ARG A 405 3.70 20.66 0.41
C ARG A 405 3.17 19.47 1.22
N HIS A 406 4.03 18.76 1.97
CA HIS A 406 3.55 17.75 2.90
C HIS A 406 2.59 18.37 3.94
N LEU A 407 1.69 17.56 4.47
CA LEU A 407 0.83 18.01 5.57
C LEU A 407 1.65 18.10 6.85
N GLY A 408 1.61 19.24 7.53
CA GLY A 408 2.34 19.44 8.79
C GLY A 408 1.89 18.49 9.91
N GLY A 409 2.83 18.11 10.77
CA GLY A 409 2.58 17.31 11.98
C GLY A 409 1.80 18.07 13.07
N GLU A 410 1.55 17.45 14.23
CA GLU A 410 0.82 18.06 15.36
C GLU A 410 1.46 19.36 15.88
N ASN A 411 2.77 19.53 15.69
CA ASN A 411 3.53 20.69 16.16
C ASN A 411 3.94 21.65 15.03
N GLU A 412 3.48 21.43 13.79
CA GLU A 412 3.80 22.28 12.64
C GLU A 412 2.54 23.02 12.19
N LYS A 413 2.63 24.34 12.07
CA LYS A 413 1.50 25.14 11.57
C LYS A 413 1.30 24.86 10.08
N ALA A 414 0.04 24.72 9.67
CA ALA A 414 -0.32 24.60 8.26
C ALA A 414 0.19 25.84 7.49
N GLY A 415 1.05 25.62 6.49
CA GLY A 415 1.56 26.66 5.60
C GLY A 415 2.95 27.22 5.92
N GLU A 416 3.68 26.67 6.91
CA GLU A 416 5.11 27.00 7.05
C GLU A 416 5.92 26.33 5.91
N PRO A 417 6.82 27.07 5.23
CA PRO A 417 7.65 26.49 4.19
C PRO A 417 8.56 25.42 4.81
N ALA A 418 8.58 24.23 4.19
CA ALA A 418 9.47 23.15 4.57
C ALA A 418 10.89 23.68 4.75
N ALA A 419 11.51 23.40 5.89
CA ALA A 419 12.90 23.73 6.11
C ALA A 419 13.71 23.07 4.99
N LYS A 420 14.47 23.86 4.22
CA LYS A 420 15.34 23.31 3.17
C LYS A 420 16.18 22.18 3.76
N PRO A 421 16.36 21.05 3.04
CA PRO A 421 17.19 19.96 3.52
C PRO A 421 18.55 20.54 3.93
N GLN A 422 18.87 20.44 5.23
CA GLN A 422 20.24 20.69 5.67
C GLN A 422 21.08 19.57 5.10
N THR A 423 21.73 19.83 3.98
CA THR A 423 22.84 19.04 3.49
C THR A 423 23.92 19.08 4.57
N LYS A 424 23.94 18.06 5.44
CA LYS A 424 25.11 17.80 6.27
C LYS A 424 26.24 17.52 5.30
N LYS A 425 27.24 18.39 5.29
CA LYS A 425 28.50 18.18 4.57
C LYS A 425 29.05 16.82 4.96
N ASP A 426 29.37 16.01 3.96
CA ASP A 426 30.13 14.76 4.10
C ASP A 426 31.40 15.00 4.92
N GLU A 427 31.39 14.55 6.18
CA GLU A 427 32.62 14.23 6.86
C GLU A 427 33.10 12.88 6.33
N LYS A 428 34.15 12.93 5.50
CA LYS A 428 34.93 11.77 5.06
C LYS A 428 35.21 10.85 6.25
N LYS A 429 34.57 9.67 6.28
CA LYS A 429 35.08 8.49 6.97
C LYS A 429 35.63 7.49 5.97
N GLY A 430 36.73 6.87 6.38
CA GLY A 430 37.74 6.23 5.55
C GLY A 430 37.25 5.12 4.63
N LYS A 431 38.13 4.79 3.67
CA LYS A 431 38.16 3.49 3.02
C LYS A 431 38.08 2.40 4.09
N ASP A 432 37.18 1.43 3.94
CA ASP A 432 37.50 0.00 3.92
C ASP A 432 36.24 -0.83 3.59
N ASP A 433 36.47 -1.91 2.85
CA ASP A 433 35.59 -3.01 2.43
C ASP A 433 34.31 -2.71 1.61
N ALA A 434 34.38 -3.09 0.33
CA ALA A 434 33.26 -3.04 -0.63
C ALA A 434 32.04 -3.89 -0.22
N GLU A 435 32.17 -4.76 0.79
CA GLU A 435 31.07 -5.57 1.32
C GLU A 435 30.19 -4.83 2.36
N ASP A 436 30.65 -3.72 2.95
CA ASP A 436 29.97 -3.01 4.06
C ASP A 436 29.54 -1.59 3.68
N SER A 437 29.43 -1.32 2.36
CA SER A 437 28.94 -0.05 1.84
C SER A 437 27.43 0.11 2.12
N PRO A 438 26.97 1.28 2.62
CA PRO A 438 25.54 1.55 2.81
C PRO A 438 24.74 1.50 1.50
N HIS A 439 25.40 1.40 0.34
CA HIS A 439 24.76 1.28 -0.97
C HIS A 439 24.56 -0.16 -1.46
N ALA A 440 25.18 -1.18 -0.83
CA ALA A 440 25.03 -2.57 -1.25
C ALA A 440 23.57 -3.07 -1.10
N PRO A 441 22.98 -3.76 -2.10
CA PRO A 441 21.59 -4.23 -2.00
C PRO A 441 21.34 -5.04 -0.73
N LEU A 442 20.27 -4.71 0.00
CA LEU A 442 19.93 -5.40 1.24
C LEU A 442 19.47 -6.83 0.93
N GLU A 443 20.25 -7.82 1.35
CA GLU A 443 19.88 -9.24 1.26
C GLU A 443 18.99 -9.66 2.44
N PHE A 444 17.68 -9.56 2.27
CA PHE A 444 16.70 -9.95 3.28
C PHE A 444 16.82 -11.41 3.71
N ALA A 445 16.59 -11.69 4.99
CA ALA A 445 16.57 -13.05 5.54
C ALA A 445 17.87 -13.84 5.29
N SER A 446 18.99 -13.11 5.20
CA SER A 446 20.34 -13.64 5.03
C SER A 446 21.14 -13.52 6.34
N LYS A 447 22.28 -14.22 6.42
CA LYS A 447 23.22 -14.05 7.53
C LYS A 447 23.89 -12.66 7.54
N LYS A 448 23.89 -11.96 6.40
CA LYS A 448 24.45 -10.61 6.25
C LYS A 448 23.46 -9.50 6.67
N ASP A 449 22.21 -9.85 6.93
CA ASP A 449 21.18 -8.91 7.37
C ASP A 449 21.36 -8.54 8.86
N TYR A 450 22.09 -7.45 9.11
CA TYR A 450 22.48 -7.04 10.46
C TYR A 450 21.28 -6.81 11.39
N GLN A 451 20.29 -6.02 10.95
CA GLN A 451 19.09 -5.73 11.76
C GLN A 451 18.29 -7.00 12.08
N LEU A 452 18.17 -7.92 11.11
CA LEU A 452 17.52 -9.21 11.35
C LEU A 452 18.27 -10.03 12.40
N ASN A 453 19.60 -10.09 12.32
CA ASN A 453 20.40 -10.80 13.30
C ASN A 453 20.21 -10.21 14.71
N GLN A 454 20.13 -8.88 14.85
CA GLN A 454 19.83 -8.24 16.14
C GLN A 454 18.44 -8.60 16.67
N ALA A 455 17.43 -8.62 15.80
CA ALA A 455 16.07 -9.03 16.19
C ALA A 455 16.03 -10.49 16.67
N VAL A 456 16.70 -11.41 15.98
CA VAL A 456 16.78 -12.82 16.37
C VAL A 456 17.54 -12.98 17.68
N ASN A 457 18.66 -12.27 17.85
CA ASN A 457 19.44 -12.30 19.09
C ASN A 457 18.62 -11.83 20.29
N LEU A 458 17.81 -10.78 20.12
CA LEU A 458 16.89 -10.30 21.16
C LEU A 458 15.85 -11.36 21.52
N LEU A 459 15.23 -12.00 20.53
CA LEU A 459 14.25 -13.06 20.76
C LEU A 459 14.85 -14.27 21.50
N LYS A 460 16.09 -14.65 21.16
CA LYS A 460 16.84 -15.70 21.85
C LYS A 460 17.15 -15.32 23.30
N ALA A 461 17.65 -14.11 23.52
CA ALA A 461 17.94 -13.60 24.86
C ALA A 461 16.67 -13.59 25.73
N TRP A 462 15.54 -13.16 25.16
CA TRP A 462 14.24 -13.18 25.84
C TRP A 462 13.82 -14.60 26.28
N GLN A 463 14.04 -15.61 25.44
CA GLN A 463 13.74 -17.00 25.77
C GLN A 463 14.62 -17.53 26.91
N ILE A 464 15.87 -17.08 27.00
CA ILE A 464 16.79 -17.46 28.09
C ILE A 464 16.36 -16.80 29.41
N ILE A 465 15.99 -15.51 29.37
CA ILE A 465 15.61 -14.74 30.57
C ILE A 465 14.26 -15.17 31.15
N LYS A 466 13.33 -15.63 30.30
CA LYS A 466 11.98 -16.04 30.71
C LYS A 466 11.90 -17.48 31.23
N ARG A 467 12.93 -18.30 30.94
CA ARG A 467 13.08 -19.63 31.56
C ARG A 467 13.52 -19.47 33.01
#